data_AF-A0A537JV16-F1
#
_entry.id   AF-A0A537JV16-F1
#
_cell.length_a   1.000
_cell.length_b   1.000
_cell.length_c   1.000
_cell.angle_alpha   90.00
_cell.angle_beta   90.00
_cell.angle_gamma   90.00
#
_symmetry.space_group_name_H-M   'P 1'
#
loop_
_entity.id
_entity.type
_entity.pdbx_description
1 polymer ?
#
loop_
_entity_poly.entity_id
_entity_poly.type
_entity_poly.pdbx_seq_one_letter_code
_entity_poly.pdbx_strand_id
1 'polypeptide(L)'
;MCFTRTAWPLQGLSTSTARNSHQGILFVFRSSFIIKLGNMNWVDVVLILVVLLAIWGGWQRGFILGTLDLVNWLGSILLGITFYSYTASFLKMLFPSLGVWLLPVAFFITIILARILIGLVTSRIAWFTGPAINESAINKFLGMIPGFITGVIYATIVAALLLALPLWDDVT
;
A
#
# COMPACT_ATOMS: atom_id res chain seq x y z
N MET A 1 59.72 -14.95 -28.02
CA MET A 1 60.42 -14.09 -27.04
C MET A 1 60.30 -12.64 -27.48
N CYS A 2 59.47 -11.83 -26.82
CA CYS A 2 59.88 -10.58 -26.17
C CYS A 2 58.62 -9.90 -25.61
N PHE A 3 58.68 -9.66 -24.31
CA PHE A 3 57.61 -9.24 -23.43
C PHE A 3 57.86 -7.75 -23.15
N THR A 4 56.90 -6.86 -23.40
CA THR A 4 56.98 -5.48 -22.88
C THR A 4 55.72 -5.15 -22.11
N ARG A 5 55.91 -5.16 -20.79
CA ARG A 5 55.01 -4.75 -19.72
C ARG A 5 55.46 -3.35 -19.30
N THR A 6 54.63 -2.32 -19.50
CA THR A 6 54.65 -1.05 -18.74
C THR A 6 53.20 -0.54 -18.70
N ALA A 7 52.54 -0.66 -17.55
CA ALA A 7 52.35 0.41 -16.58
C ALA A 7 51.26 1.42 -17.00
N TRP A 8 49.99 1.00 -16.85
CA TRP A 8 48.86 1.93 -16.73
C TRP A 8 48.58 2.18 -15.26
N PRO A 9 48.50 3.44 -14.79
CA PRO A 9 48.15 3.75 -13.42
C PRO A 9 46.65 3.56 -13.21
N LEU A 10 46.31 2.84 -12.15
CA LEU A 10 44.97 2.70 -11.59
C LEU A 10 44.47 4.08 -11.15
N GLN A 11 43.71 4.76 -12.01
CA GLN A 11 42.91 5.90 -11.59
C GLN A 11 41.66 5.37 -10.87
N GLY A 12 41.65 5.61 -9.56
CA GLY A 12 40.52 5.32 -8.68
C GLY A 12 39.24 5.98 -9.15
N LEU A 13 38.32 5.17 -9.63
CA LEU A 13 36.90 5.48 -9.57
C LEU A 13 36.42 5.13 -8.16
N SER A 14 36.26 6.16 -7.35
CA SER A 14 35.58 6.12 -6.06
C SER A 14 34.15 5.59 -6.25
N THR A 15 33.94 4.30 -6.00
CA THR A 15 32.62 3.69 -5.85
C THR A 15 32.04 4.02 -4.48
N SER A 16 31.83 5.32 -4.21
CA SER A 16 31.30 5.84 -2.95
C SER A 16 29.95 6.55 -3.11
N THR A 17 29.16 6.20 -4.13
CA THR A 17 27.88 6.88 -4.41
C THR A 17 26.75 5.89 -4.73
N ALA A 18 26.70 4.76 -4.03
CA ALA A 18 25.64 3.75 -4.25
C ALA A 18 25.08 3.14 -2.94
N ARG A 19 25.16 3.87 -1.81
CA ARG A 19 24.73 3.34 -0.49
C ARG A 19 23.56 4.09 0.18
N ASN A 20 23.05 5.20 -0.37
CA ASN A 20 22.17 6.10 0.38
C ASN A 20 20.82 6.50 -0.26
N SER A 21 20.36 5.85 -1.34
CA SER A 21 19.05 6.18 -1.94
C SER A 21 17.87 5.41 -1.32
N HIS A 22 18.10 4.24 -0.73
CA HIS A 22 17.03 3.39 -0.18
C HIS A 22 16.68 3.68 1.29
N GLN A 23 17.47 4.52 1.98
CA GLN A 23 17.25 4.86 3.39
C GLN A 23 16.47 6.18 3.57
N GLY A 24 16.39 7.04 2.55
CA GLY A 24 15.75 8.36 2.65
C GLY A 24 14.22 8.30 2.72
N ILE A 25 13.59 7.44 1.92
CA ILE A 25 12.12 7.42 1.78
C ILE A 25 11.44 6.87 3.04
N LEU A 26 12.04 5.87 3.69
CA LEU A 26 11.54 5.29 4.94
C LEU A 26 11.80 6.18 6.17
N PHE A 27 12.82 7.06 6.10
CA PHE A 27 13.18 7.95 7.21
C PHE A 27 12.36 9.25 7.21
N VAL A 28 12.06 9.82 6.04
CA VAL A 28 11.20 11.03 5.90
C VAL A 28 9.78 10.76 6.40
N PHE A 29 9.25 9.55 6.16
CA PHE A 29 7.91 9.16 6.57
C PHE A 29 7.79 8.96 8.09
N ARG A 30 8.85 8.47 8.74
CA ARG A 30 8.88 8.17 10.17
C ARG A 30 9.16 9.39 11.05
N SER A 31 9.93 10.37 10.57
CA SER A 31 10.32 11.55 11.37
C SER A 31 9.28 12.68 11.35
N SER A 32 8.54 12.85 10.25
CA SER A 32 7.57 13.94 10.11
C SER A 32 6.26 13.71 10.90
N PHE A 33 5.90 12.45 11.16
CA PHE A 33 4.66 12.08 11.84
C PHE A 33 4.71 12.29 13.37
N ILE A 34 5.89 12.30 13.98
CA ILE A 34 6.05 12.35 15.44
C ILE A 34 6.36 13.77 15.97
N ILE A 35 6.89 14.68 15.15
CA ILE A 35 7.55 15.91 15.67
C ILE A 35 6.68 17.19 15.63
N LYS A 36 5.46 17.19 15.06
CA LYS A 36 4.64 18.42 14.93
C LYS A 36 3.48 18.57 15.93
N LEU A 37 3.67 18.14 17.18
CA LEU A 37 2.65 18.24 18.24
C LEU A 37 2.50 19.66 18.87
N GLY A 38 3.26 20.66 18.41
CA GLY A 38 3.29 22.01 19.03
C GLY A 38 2.38 23.09 18.41
N ASN A 39 2.10 23.02 17.10
CA ASN A 39 1.19 23.93 16.38
C ASN A 39 0.34 23.07 15.43
N MET A 40 -0.93 22.82 15.77
CA MET A 40 -1.82 22.04 14.90
C MET A 40 -2.01 22.79 13.58
N ASN A 41 -1.45 22.24 12.51
CA ASN A 41 -1.67 22.75 11.16
C ASN A 41 -3.08 22.38 10.70
N TRP A 42 -3.68 23.15 9.79
CA TRP A 42 -4.99 22.79 9.22
C TRP A 42 -4.96 21.42 8.53
N VAL A 43 -3.80 21.05 7.96
CA VAL A 43 -3.55 19.71 7.40
C VAL A 43 -3.69 18.63 8.47
N ASP A 44 -3.13 18.85 9.67
CA ASP A 44 -3.19 17.87 10.76
C ASP A 44 -4.64 17.66 11.22
N VAL A 45 -5.44 18.73 11.26
CA VAL A 45 -6.88 18.67 11.58
C VAL A 45 -7.63 17.83 10.56
N VAL A 46 -7.37 18.02 9.26
CA VAL A 46 -8.00 17.21 8.20
C VAL A 46 -7.60 15.74 8.31
N LEU A 47 -6.33 15.43 8.59
CA LEU A 47 -5.86 14.06 8.74
C LEU A 47 -6.49 13.36 9.96
N ILE A 48 -6.56 14.05 11.10
CA ILE A 48 -7.25 13.55 12.30
C ILE A 48 -8.72 13.28 11.99
N LEU A 49 -9.39 14.19 11.28
CA LEU A 49 -10.79 14.01 10.88
C LEU A 49 -10.98 12.76 10.00
N VAL A 50 -10.10 12.52 9.03
CA VAL A 50 -10.14 11.32 8.18
C VAL A 50 -10.03 10.04 9.01
N VAL A 51 -9.11 10.01 9.98
CA VAL A 51 -8.94 8.85 10.87
C VAL A 51 -10.19 8.66 11.74
N LEU A 52 -10.73 9.72 12.33
CA LEU A 52 -11.94 9.65 13.16
C LEU A 52 -13.16 9.17 12.37
N LEU A 53 -13.35 9.66 11.14
CA LEU A 53 -14.43 9.22 10.25
C LEU A 53 -14.28 7.74 9.89
N ALA A 54 -13.06 7.25 9.69
CA ALA A 54 -12.79 5.85 9.41
C ALA A 54 -13.04 4.94 10.63
N ILE A 55 -12.66 5.39 11.84
CA ILE A 55 -13.00 4.68 13.10
C ILE A 55 -14.52 4.62 13.26
N TRP A 56 -15.22 5.73 13.06
CA TRP A 56 -16.68 5.78 13.11
C TRP A 56 -17.32 4.85 12.07
N GLY A 57 -16.79 4.84 10.84
CA GLY A 57 -17.21 3.90 9.81
C GLY A 57 -16.99 2.43 10.23
N GLY A 58 -15.88 2.14 10.89
CA GLY A 58 -15.58 0.81 11.46
C GLY A 58 -16.57 0.40 12.56
N TRP A 59 -16.99 1.34 13.41
CA TRP A 59 -18.03 1.09 14.42
C TRP A 59 -19.38 0.74 13.79
N GLN A 60 -19.78 1.46 12.74
CA GLN A 60 -21.06 1.21 12.06
C GLN A 60 -21.07 -0.11 11.27
N ARG A 61 -19.94 -0.49 10.66
CA ARG A 61 -19.81 -1.74 9.89
C ARG A 61 -19.60 -2.98 10.76
N GLY A 62 -18.94 -2.83 11.91
CA GLY A 62 -18.58 -3.94 12.78
C GLY A 62 -17.29 -4.66 12.36
N PHE A 63 -16.73 -5.45 13.28
CA PHE A 63 -15.44 -6.12 13.16
C PHE A 63 -15.38 -7.14 12.04
N ILE A 64 -16.40 -8.00 11.96
CA ILE A 64 -16.43 -9.10 10.98
C ILE A 64 -16.35 -8.54 9.56
N LEU A 65 -17.27 -7.63 9.20
CA LEU A 65 -17.30 -7.03 7.87
C LEU A 65 -16.03 -6.21 7.60
N GLY A 66 -15.57 -5.41 8.57
CA GLY A 66 -14.34 -4.63 8.42
C GLY A 66 -13.09 -5.49 8.20
N THR A 67 -13.00 -6.62 8.90
CA THR A 67 -11.86 -7.55 8.78
C THR A 67 -11.93 -8.32 7.46
N LEU A 68 -13.11 -8.76 7.04
CA LEU A 68 -13.30 -9.44 5.75
C LEU A 68 -12.94 -8.52 4.57
N ASP A 69 -13.32 -7.24 4.64
CA ASP A 69 -12.91 -6.24 3.65
C ASP A 69 -11.38 -6.07 3.61
N LEU A 70 -10.75 -5.96 4.79
CA LEU A 70 -9.30 -5.81 4.89
C LEU A 70 -8.56 -7.05 4.38
N VAL A 71 -9.03 -8.24 4.73
CA VAL A 71 -8.51 -9.52 4.22
C VAL A 71 -8.70 -9.63 2.72
N ASN A 72 -9.84 -9.20 2.17
CA ASN A 72 -10.07 -9.21 0.72
C ASN A 72 -9.10 -8.26 0.00
N TRP A 73 -8.95 -7.03 0.49
CA TRP A 73 -8.05 -6.05 -0.10
C TRP A 73 -6.59 -6.49 -0.01
N LEU A 74 -6.11 -6.76 1.21
CA LEU A 74 -4.73 -7.15 1.45
C LEU A 74 -4.40 -8.53 0.85
N GLY A 75 -5.31 -9.49 1.01
CA GLY A 75 -5.16 -10.84 0.45
C GLY A 75 -5.06 -10.82 -1.07
N SER A 76 -5.85 -9.97 -1.75
CA SER A 76 -5.76 -9.85 -3.21
C SER A 76 -4.40 -9.32 -3.67
N ILE A 77 -3.81 -8.37 -2.94
CA ILE A 77 -2.49 -7.81 -3.24
C ILE A 77 -1.40 -8.86 -2.97
N LEU A 78 -1.46 -9.55 -1.83
CA LEU A 78 -0.50 -10.61 -1.48
C LEU A 78 -0.51 -11.74 -2.52
N LEU A 79 -1.69 -12.18 -2.94
CA LEU A 79 -1.82 -13.15 -4.03
C LEU A 79 -1.33 -12.58 -5.36
N GLY A 80 -1.59 -11.30 -5.65
CA GLY A 80 -1.00 -10.61 -6.81
C GLY A 80 0.52 -10.73 -6.85
N ILE A 81 1.19 -10.37 -5.75
CA ILE A 81 2.67 -10.43 -5.64
C ILE A 81 3.18 -11.87 -5.68
N THR A 82 2.41 -12.84 -5.22
CA THR A 82 2.85 -14.24 -5.18
C THR A 82 2.63 -14.96 -6.51
N PHE A 83 1.51 -14.70 -7.18
CA PHE A 83 1.04 -15.45 -8.34
C PHE A 83 1.24 -14.75 -9.69
N TYR A 84 1.68 -13.48 -9.73
CA TYR A 84 1.87 -12.77 -11.01
C TYR A 84 2.82 -13.49 -11.95
N SER A 85 3.84 -14.20 -11.44
CA SER A 85 4.81 -14.94 -12.25
C SER A 85 4.18 -16.10 -13.03
N TYR A 86 3.22 -16.81 -12.40
CA TYR A 86 2.46 -17.88 -13.03
C TYR A 86 1.51 -17.32 -14.10
N THR A 87 0.79 -16.24 -13.77
CA THR A 87 -0.10 -15.56 -14.73
C THR A 87 0.69 -14.99 -15.91
N ALA A 88 1.87 -14.43 -15.68
CA ALA A 88 2.77 -13.92 -16.71
C ALA A 88 3.22 -15.02 -17.68
N SER A 89 3.58 -16.20 -17.15
CA SER A 89 3.99 -17.34 -17.97
C SER A 89 2.85 -17.84 -18.87
N PHE A 90 1.63 -17.90 -18.33
CA PHE A 90 0.44 -18.26 -19.11
C PHE A 90 0.11 -17.20 -20.17
N LEU A 91 0.19 -15.92 -19.81
CA LEU A 91 -0.10 -14.82 -20.73
C LEU A 91 0.92 -14.74 -21.88
N LYS A 92 2.18 -15.09 -21.61
CA LYS A 92 3.24 -15.17 -22.63
C LYS A 92 2.92 -16.16 -23.73
N MET A 93 2.26 -17.27 -23.40
CA MET A 93 1.87 -18.30 -24.37
C MET A 93 0.72 -17.82 -25.27
N LEU A 94 -0.22 -17.05 -24.72
CA LEU A 94 -1.37 -16.49 -25.47
C LEU A 94 -0.99 -15.26 -26.29
N PHE A 95 -0.13 -14.39 -25.75
CA PHE A 95 0.18 -13.09 -26.31
C PHE A 95 1.70 -12.80 -26.23
N PRO A 96 2.52 -13.38 -27.11
CA PRO A 96 3.97 -13.18 -27.10
C PRO A 96 4.39 -11.71 -27.35
N SER A 97 3.53 -10.90 -27.96
CA SER A 97 3.81 -9.51 -28.36
C SER A 97 3.76 -8.49 -27.21
N LEU A 98 3.31 -8.86 -26.00
CA LEU A 98 3.20 -7.92 -24.87
C LEU A 98 4.55 -7.36 -24.39
N GLY A 99 5.65 -8.07 -24.62
CA GLY A 99 7.00 -7.61 -24.27
C GLY A 99 7.10 -7.10 -22.83
N VAL A 100 7.39 -5.80 -22.67
CA VAL A 100 7.57 -5.12 -21.37
C VAL A 100 6.27 -5.00 -20.58
N TRP A 101 5.11 -4.96 -21.24
CA TRP A 101 3.80 -4.84 -20.60
C TRP A 101 3.30 -6.15 -19.97
N LEU A 102 3.96 -7.27 -20.27
CA LEU A 102 3.54 -8.58 -19.81
C LEU A 102 3.48 -8.68 -18.28
N LEU A 103 4.49 -8.14 -17.58
CA LEU A 103 4.56 -8.19 -16.12
C LEU A 103 3.49 -7.32 -15.44
N PRO A 104 3.34 -6.01 -15.77
CA PRO A 104 2.26 -5.19 -15.20
C PRO A 104 0.87 -5.76 -15.47
N VAL A 105 0.60 -6.17 -16.71
CA VAL A 105 -0.72 -6.71 -17.09
C VAL A 105 -1.00 -8.01 -16.33
N ALA A 106 -0.03 -8.91 -16.22
CA ALA A 106 -0.17 -10.12 -15.43
C ALA A 106 -0.50 -9.81 -13.97
N PHE A 107 0.21 -8.88 -13.33
CA PHE A 107 -0.04 -8.47 -11.95
C PHE A 107 -1.47 -7.95 -11.74
N PHE A 108 -1.95 -7.07 -12.62
CA PHE A 108 -3.32 -6.57 -12.54
C PHE A 108 -4.35 -7.69 -12.72
N ILE A 109 -4.16 -8.58 -13.69
CA ILE A 109 -5.04 -9.73 -13.91
C ILE A 109 -5.06 -10.63 -12.67
N THR A 110 -3.89 -10.94 -12.10
CA THR A 110 -3.80 -11.77 -10.89
C THR A 110 -4.53 -11.13 -9.71
N ILE A 111 -4.37 -9.83 -9.48
CA ILE A 111 -5.07 -9.13 -8.39
C ILE A 111 -6.59 -9.16 -8.62
N ILE A 112 -7.05 -8.90 -9.84
CA ILE A 112 -8.48 -8.90 -10.16
C ILE A 112 -9.07 -10.30 -9.90
N LEU A 113 -8.41 -11.35 -10.40
CA LEU A 113 -8.83 -12.72 -10.18
C LEU A 113 -8.82 -13.08 -8.69
N ALA A 114 -7.74 -12.74 -7.97
CA ALA A 114 -7.62 -12.97 -6.54
C ALA A 114 -8.73 -12.27 -5.74
N ARG A 115 -9.05 -11.03 -6.10
CA ARG A 115 -10.11 -10.25 -5.45
C ARG A 115 -11.49 -10.86 -5.69
N ILE A 116 -11.75 -11.38 -6.88
CA ILE A 116 -12.99 -12.09 -7.17
C ILE A 116 -13.06 -13.38 -6.33
N LEU A 117 -11.99 -14.17 -6.32
CA LEU A 117 -11.95 -15.44 -5.58
C LEU A 117 -12.11 -15.24 -4.07
N ILE A 118 -11.35 -14.33 -3.47
CA ILE A 118 -11.46 -14.02 -2.04
C ILE A 118 -12.83 -13.39 -1.76
N GLY A 119 -13.29 -12.47 -2.60
CA GLY A 119 -14.61 -11.82 -2.49
C GLY A 119 -15.77 -12.81 -2.45
N LEU A 120 -15.71 -13.88 -3.25
CA LEU A 120 -16.71 -14.96 -3.22
C LEU A 120 -16.69 -15.72 -1.88
N VAL A 121 -15.50 -15.95 -1.30
CA VAL A 121 -15.37 -16.61 0.01
C VAL A 121 -15.84 -15.68 1.12
N THR A 122 -15.42 -14.42 1.13
CA THR A 122 -15.76 -13.46 2.17
C THR A 122 -17.24 -13.08 2.16
N SER A 123 -17.85 -12.92 0.98
CA SER A 123 -19.30 -12.69 0.86
C SER A 123 -20.12 -13.86 1.41
N ARG A 124 -19.66 -15.09 1.19
CA ARG A 124 -20.30 -16.28 1.77
C ARG A 124 -20.18 -16.30 3.30
N ILE A 125 -19.02 -15.98 3.85
CA ILE A 125 -18.83 -15.85 5.30
C ILE A 125 -19.73 -14.74 5.86
N ALA A 126 -19.79 -13.59 5.20
CA ALA A 126 -20.62 -12.46 5.60
C ALA A 126 -22.12 -12.82 5.64
N TRP A 127 -22.59 -13.66 4.72
CA TRP A 127 -23.97 -14.14 4.70
C TRP A 127 -24.31 -15.09 5.86
N PHE A 128 -23.34 -15.88 6.32
CA PHE A 128 -23.53 -16.75 7.49
C PHE A 128 -23.56 -15.98 8.81
N THR A 129 -22.87 -14.85 8.88
CA THR A 129 -22.94 -13.94 10.02
C THR A 129 -24.24 -13.15 9.99
N GLY A 130 -25.31 -13.74 10.53
CA GLY A 130 -26.63 -13.13 10.57
C GLY A 130 -26.66 -11.77 11.28
N PRO A 131 -27.71 -10.95 11.09
CA PRO A 131 -27.78 -9.57 11.57
C PRO A 131 -27.53 -9.41 13.07
N ALA A 132 -27.96 -10.39 13.87
CA ALA A 132 -27.84 -10.38 15.33
C ALA A 132 -26.38 -10.36 15.84
N ILE A 133 -25.44 -10.99 15.12
CA ILE A 133 -24.02 -11.03 15.52
C ILE A 133 -23.35 -9.70 15.13
N ASN A 134 -23.76 -9.10 14.02
CA ASN A 134 -23.23 -7.82 13.58
C ASN A 134 -23.66 -6.64 14.47
N GLU A 135 -24.86 -6.71 15.03
CA GLU A 135 -25.42 -5.70 15.95
C GLU A 135 -24.77 -5.70 17.35
N SER A 136 -24.04 -6.75 17.72
CA SER A 136 -23.39 -6.87 19.03
C SER A 136 -22.44 -5.70 19.31
N ALA A 137 -22.55 -5.11 20.51
CA ALA A 137 -21.68 -4.02 20.96
C ALA A 137 -20.19 -4.41 20.91
N ILE A 138 -19.86 -5.67 21.17
CA ILE A 138 -18.49 -6.19 21.09
C ILE A 138 -18.01 -6.18 19.64
N ASN A 139 -18.86 -6.59 18.68
CA ASN A 139 -18.52 -6.56 17.26
C ASN A 139 -18.32 -5.13 16.75
N LYS A 140 -19.14 -4.17 17.20
CA LYS A 140 -19.00 -2.75 16.88
C LYS A 140 -17.71 -2.16 17.47
N PHE A 141 -17.41 -2.47 18.73
CA PHE A 141 -16.19 -2.02 19.41
C PHE A 141 -14.93 -2.56 18.74
N LEU A 142 -14.88 -3.86 18.46
CA LEU A 142 -13.77 -4.47 17.73
C LEU A 142 -13.66 -3.94 16.29
N GLY A 143 -14.78 -3.49 15.69
CA GLY A 143 -14.82 -2.87 14.37
C GLY A 143 -14.03 -1.56 14.26
N MET A 144 -13.73 -0.91 15.38
CA MET A 144 -12.84 0.25 15.39
C MET A 144 -11.41 -0.12 15.00
N ILE A 145 -10.96 -1.36 15.23
CA ILE A 145 -9.60 -1.81 14.89
C ILE A 145 -9.38 -1.81 13.37
N PRO A 146 -10.17 -2.54 12.55
CA PRO A 146 -10.03 -2.46 11.11
C PRO A 146 -10.33 -1.05 10.59
N GLY A 147 -11.30 -0.32 11.19
CA GLY A 147 -11.59 1.08 10.84
C GLY A 147 -10.39 2.02 11.06
N PHE A 148 -9.66 1.86 12.15
CA PHE A 148 -8.44 2.63 12.42
C PHE A 148 -7.34 2.33 11.40
N ILE A 149 -7.09 1.05 11.10
CA ILE A 149 -6.07 0.66 10.13
C ILE A 149 -6.40 1.28 8.76
N THR A 150 -7.64 1.15 8.30
CA THR A 150 -8.08 1.77 7.04
C THR A 150 -8.01 3.30 7.09
N GLY A 151 -8.35 3.90 8.23
CA GLY A 151 -8.23 5.34 8.45
C GLY A 151 -6.80 5.86 8.32
N VAL A 152 -5.83 5.15 8.89
CA VAL A 152 -4.40 5.48 8.77
C VAL A 152 -3.92 5.35 7.32
N ILE A 153 -4.37 4.31 6.60
CA ILE A 153 -4.07 4.14 5.18
C ILE A 153 -4.64 5.31 4.37
N TYR A 154 -5.90 5.70 4.58
CA TYR A 154 -6.50 6.83 3.89
C TYR A 154 -5.86 8.16 4.25
N ALA A 155 -5.56 8.40 5.53
CA ALA A 155 -4.83 9.58 5.96
C ALA A 155 -3.45 9.66 5.30
N THR A 156 -2.76 8.53 5.16
CA THR A 156 -1.47 8.46 4.43
C THR A 156 -1.62 8.86 2.97
N ILE A 157 -2.64 8.34 2.27
CA ILE A 157 -2.90 8.69 0.86
C ILE A 157 -3.26 10.17 0.74
N VAL A 158 -4.15 10.68 1.60
CA VAL A 158 -4.54 12.10 1.62
C VAL A 158 -3.33 13.00 1.90
N ALA A 159 -2.47 12.63 2.86
CA ALA A 159 -1.24 13.37 3.15
C ALA A 159 -0.30 13.40 1.95
N ALA A 160 -0.11 12.27 1.27
CA ALA A 160 0.72 12.19 0.06
C ALA A 160 0.15 13.06 -1.07
N LEU A 161 -1.18 13.07 -1.25
CA LEU A 161 -1.85 13.92 -2.24
C LEU A 161 -1.72 15.41 -1.89
N LEU A 162 -1.92 15.80 -0.63
CA LEU A 162 -1.77 17.19 -0.18
C LEU A 162 -0.33 17.68 -0.33
N LEU A 163 0.66 16.80 -0.17
CA LEU A 163 2.08 17.12 -0.40
C LEU A 163 2.42 17.24 -1.89
N ALA A 164 1.74 16.48 -2.74
CA ALA A 164 1.94 16.52 -4.19
C ALA A 164 1.28 17.75 -4.85
N LEU A 165 0.29 18.36 -4.19
CA LEU A 165 -0.34 19.58 -4.66
C LEU A 165 0.49 20.80 -4.27
N PRO A 166 0.86 21.68 -5.21
CA PRO A 166 1.57 22.94 -4.93
C PRO A 166 0.61 23.98 -4.31
N LEU A 167 0.02 23.67 -3.14
CA LEU A 167 -0.99 24.52 -2.50
C LEU A 167 -0.43 25.85 -1.95
N TRP A 168 0.89 26.01 -1.97
CA TRP A 168 1.60 27.16 -1.38
C TRP A 168 2.28 28.05 -2.43
N ASP A 169 2.25 27.66 -3.71
CA ASP A 169 3.04 28.34 -4.75
C ASP A 169 2.36 29.63 -5.28
N ASP A 170 1.11 29.88 -4.89
CA ASP A 170 0.29 31.02 -5.37
C ASP A 170 0.18 32.21 -4.37
N VAL A 171 0.92 32.22 -3.25
CA VAL A 171 0.81 33.26 -2.20
C VAL A 171 2.01 34.22 -2.13
N THR A 172 2.87 34.25 -3.16
CA THR A 172 3.99 35.22 -3.25
C THR A 172 4.17 35.75 -4.65
#